data_AF-A0A1L7TFV7-F1
#
_entry.id   AF-A0A1L7TFV7-F1
#
_cell.length_a   1.000
_cell.length_b   1.000
_cell.length_c   1.000
_cell.angle_alpha   90.00
_cell.angle_beta   90.00
_cell.angle_gamma   90.00
#
_symmetry.space_group_name_H-M   'P 1'
#
loop_
_entity.id
_entity.type
_entity.pdbx_description
1 polymer ?
#
loop_
_entity_poly.entity_id
_entity_poly.type
_entity_poly.pdbx_seq_one_letter_code
_entity_poly.pdbx_strand_id
1 'polypeptide(L)'
;MSALTEITLPSFQKIASGKVRDLFELPDKNTLLFVASDRVSAYDAVLKNPIPDKGKILTLVSAHWFHVLTERIPGLRTHFISLDIPEGVTPEEAKTIKDRSMVVKKLSVIKIESIVRGYLTGSAFKEYKQKGTVHGITVEPGMEEAQKFKQPLWTPSTKADAGEHDENIHPDDAWKEVGDRETADRVKELSLKIYEEAAKYAEERGILLADTKFEFAKDGEGNIYLVDEVLTPDSSRFWPAAGYMPGRDQDSFDKQFIRNWLTKEGLKGKEGVELPQDIVQATADRYREAFLMLTGKKFEDAVSQ
;
A
#
# COMPACT_ATOMS: atom_id res chain seq x y z
N MET A 1 -6.25 1.55 -23.56
CA MET A 1 -7.27 2.47 -22.99
C MET A 1 -6.54 3.65 -22.39
N SER A 2 -7.11 4.86 -22.43
CA SER A 2 -6.52 6.03 -21.78
C SER A 2 -6.51 5.84 -20.26
N ALA A 3 -5.39 6.17 -19.62
CA ALA A 3 -5.25 6.07 -18.19
C ALA A 3 -6.18 7.06 -17.46
N LEU A 4 -6.78 6.62 -16.34
CA LEU A 4 -7.85 7.33 -15.63
C LEU A 4 -7.29 8.12 -14.44
N THR A 5 -7.22 9.44 -14.56
CA THR A 5 -6.72 10.33 -13.50
C THR A 5 -7.82 11.06 -12.73
N GLU A 6 -9.02 11.19 -13.31
CA GLU A 6 -10.18 11.80 -12.67
C GLU A 6 -11.33 10.79 -12.64
N ILE A 7 -11.95 10.62 -11.48
CA ILE A 7 -13.06 9.67 -11.30
C ILE A 7 -14.31 10.48 -10.97
N THR A 8 -15.25 10.47 -11.91
CA THR A 8 -16.55 11.14 -11.80
C THR A 8 -17.64 10.09 -11.82
N LEU A 9 -18.36 9.97 -10.71
CA LEU A 9 -19.48 9.05 -10.52
C LEU A 9 -20.69 9.84 -10.04
N PRO A 10 -21.45 10.49 -10.94
CA PRO A 10 -22.63 11.27 -10.56
C PRO A 10 -23.67 10.48 -9.75
N SER A 11 -23.69 9.15 -9.89
CA SER A 11 -24.61 8.27 -9.16
C SER A 11 -24.34 8.22 -7.66
N PHE A 12 -23.14 8.59 -7.19
CA PHE A 12 -22.78 8.53 -5.78
C PHE A 12 -22.13 9.81 -5.25
N GLN A 13 -22.31 10.06 -3.96
CA GLN A 13 -21.67 11.18 -3.28
C GLN A 13 -20.18 10.86 -3.07
N LYS A 14 -19.29 11.67 -3.65
CA LYS A 14 -17.85 11.64 -3.35
C LYS A 14 -17.61 12.16 -1.93
N ILE A 15 -17.01 11.33 -1.09
CA ILE A 15 -16.68 11.64 0.31
C ILE A 15 -15.27 12.21 0.43
N ALA A 16 -14.32 11.63 -0.30
CA ALA A 16 -12.92 12.04 -0.23
C ALA A 16 -12.19 11.75 -1.54
N SER A 17 -11.11 12.49 -1.77
CA SER A 17 -10.13 12.21 -2.82
C SER A 17 -8.74 12.29 -2.21
N GLY A 18 -8.06 11.15 -2.17
CA GLY A 18 -6.66 11.06 -1.81
C GLY A 18 -5.75 11.17 -3.03
N LYS A 19 -4.44 11.04 -2.80
CA LYS A 19 -3.40 11.11 -3.84
C LYS A 19 -3.71 10.22 -5.05
N VAL A 20 -4.19 9.00 -4.80
CA VAL A 20 -4.41 7.99 -5.87
C VAL A 20 -5.79 7.34 -5.85
N ARG A 21 -6.66 7.66 -4.89
CA ARG A 21 -7.95 6.97 -4.69
C ARG A 21 -9.06 7.95 -4.35
N ASP A 22 -10.25 7.61 -4.79
CA ASP A 22 -11.47 8.36 -4.53
C ASP A 22 -12.45 7.46 -3.77
N LEU A 23 -13.11 8.02 -2.76
CA LEU A 23 -14.09 7.31 -1.94
C LEU A 23 -15.48 7.89 -2.20
N PHE A 24 -16.44 7.02 -2.45
CA PHE A 24 -17.85 7.38 -2.65
C PHE A 24 -18.71 6.64 -1.63
N GLU A 25 -19.75 7.30 -1.13
CA GLU A 25 -20.71 6.70 -0.22
C GLU A 25 -21.83 6.01 -1.00
N LEU A 26 -22.13 4.76 -0.63
CA LEU A 26 -23.20 3.98 -1.23
C LEU A 26 -24.56 4.24 -0.53
N PRO A 27 -25.69 3.89 -1.18
CA PRO A 27 -27.02 4.22 -0.67
C PRO A 27 -27.33 3.69 0.73
N ASP A 28 -26.77 2.55 1.13
CA ASP A 28 -26.99 1.95 2.46
C ASP A 28 -26.30 2.69 3.62
N LYS A 29 -25.44 3.67 3.32
CA LYS A 29 -24.67 4.52 4.27
C LYS A 29 -23.69 3.78 5.20
N ASN A 30 -23.61 2.46 5.11
CA ASN A 30 -22.70 1.59 5.87
C ASN A 30 -21.56 1.04 5.02
N THR A 31 -21.62 1.23 3.70
CA THR A 31 -20.59 0.83 2.75
C THR A 31 -20.07 2.02 1.93
N LEU A 32 -18.86 1.88 1.45
CA LEU A 32 -18.17 2.82 0.58
C LEU A 32 -17.75 2.10 -0.70
N LEU A 33 -17.75 2.84 -1.81
CA LEU A 33 -17.07 2.44 -3.03
C LEU A 33 -15.67 3.07 -3.03
N PHE A 34 -14.66 2.23 -3.00
CA PHE A 34 -13.25 2.60 -2.94
C PHE A 34 -12.63 2.42 -4.32
N VAL A 35 -12.32 3.53 -5.01
CA VAL A 35 -11.92 3.51 -6.43
C VAL A 35 -10.48 3.98 -6.60
N ALA A 36 -9.64 3.13 -7.18
CA ALA A 36 -8.25 3.45 -7.48
C ALA A 36 -8.09 4.08 -8.87
N SER A 37 -7.44 5.23 -8.90
CA SER A 37 -7.04 5.91 -10.14
C SER A 37 -5.70 5.39 -10.65
N ASP A 38 -5.35 5.80 -11.86
CA ASP A 38 -4.03 5.56 -12.46
C ASP A 38 -3.01 6.65 -12.08
N ARG A 39 -3.39 7.59 -11.19
CA ARG A 39 -2.48 8.59 -10.63
C ARG A 39 -1.36 7.89 -9.86
N VAL A 40 -0.18 8.49 -9.90
CA VAL A 40 0.99 8.04 -9.15
C VAL A 40 1.62 9.22 -8.42
N SER A 41 2.13 8.95 -7.22
CA SER A 41 2.88 9.91 -6.43
C SER A 41 4.24 9.34 -6.05
N ALA A 42 5.22 10.23 -5.91
CA ALA A 42 6.54 9.92 -5.40
C ALA A 42 7.05 11.10 -4.56
N TYR A 43 7.62 10.81 -3.38
CA TYR A 43 8.05 11.84 -2.43
C TYR A 43 6.93 12.84 -2.09
N ASP A 44 5.73 12.32 -1.84
CA ASP A 44 4.50 13.08 -1.54
C ASP A 44 3.95 13.99 -2.65
N ALA A 45 4.65 14.12 -3.78
CA ALA A 45 4.19 14.87 -4.95
C ALA A 45 3.44 13.97 -5.95
N VAL A 46 2.30 14.45 -6.47
CA VAL A 46 1.55 13.80 -7.55
C VAL A 46 2.17 14.17 -8.91
N LEU A 47 2.37 13.17 -9.76
CA LEU A 47 2.96 13.34 -11.09
C LEU A 47 1.89 13.69 -12.13
N LYS A 48 2.29 14.34 -13.23
CA LYS A 48 1.37 14.84 -14.25
C LYS A 48 0.74 13.74 -15.08
N ASN A 49 1.53 12.77 -15.55
CA ASN A 49 1.05 11.65 -16.33
C ASN A 49 0.87 10.38 -15.47
N PRO A 50 -0.19 9.60 -15.71
CA PRO A 50 -0.51 8.39 -14.95
C PRO A 50 0.30 7.17 -15.37
N ILE A 51 0.21 6.10 -14.58
CA ILE A 51 0.68 4.75 -14.94
C ILE A 51 -0.53 3.94 -15.42
N PRO A 52 -0.61 3.53 -16.70
CA PRO A 52 -1.76 2.81 -17.23
C PRO A 52 -2.09 1.55 -16.44
N ASP A 53 -3.38 1.31 -16.22
CA ASP A 53 -3.95 0.17 -15.49
C ASP A 53 -3.53 0.03 -14.02
N LYS A 54 -2.74 0.96 -13.48
CA LYS A 54 -2.28 0.95 -12.09
C LYS A 54 -3.45 0.78 -11.13
N GLY A 55 -4.52 1.56 -11.28
CA GLY A 55 -5.67 1.46 -10.38
C GLY A 55 -6.28 0.06 -10.36
N LYS A 56 -6.37 -0.59 -11.53
CA LYS A 56 -6.88 -1.96 -11.64
C LYS A 56 -5.96 -2.96 -10.95
N ILE A 57 -4.66 -2.88 -11.23
CA ILE A 57 -3.65 -3.77 -10.65
C ILE A 57 -3.67 -3.68 -9.12
N LEU A 58 -3.63 -2.47 -8.55
CA LEU A 58 -3.60 -2.29 -7.10
C LEU A 58 -4.87 -2.81 -6.40
N THR A 59 -6.04 -2.59 -7.02
CA THR A 59 -7.32 -3.08 -6.50
C THR A 59 -7.38 -4.60 -6.51
N LEU A 60 -7.00 -5.24 -7.62
CA LEU A 60 -7.02 -6.70 -7.73
C LEU A 60 -5.96 -7.37 -6.85
N VAL A 61 -4.77 -6.77 -6.69
CA VAL A 61 -3.75 -7.23 -5.72
C VAL A 61 -4.30 -7.14 -4.29
N SER A 62 -4.93 -6.04 -3.92
CA SER A 62 -5.52 -5.90 -2.57
C SER A 62 -6.60 -6.95 -2.32
N ALA A 63 -7.51 -7.16 -3.29
CA ALA A 63 -8.56 -8.18 -3.19
C ALA A 63 -7.98 -9.59 -3.03
N HIS A 64 -6.93 -9.92 -3.79
CA HIS A 64 -6.20 -11.19 -3.65
C HIS A 64 -5.60 -11.35 -2.24
N TRP A 65 -4.97 -10.30 -1.71
CA TRP A 65 -4.39 -10.34 -0.37
C TRP A 65 -5.43 -10.43 0.74
N PHE A 66 -6.57 -9.75 0.62
CA PHE A 66 -7.65 -9.90 1.60
C PHE A 66 -8.12 -11.35 1.68
N HIS A 67 -8.23 -12.04 0.54
CA HIS A 67 -8.57 -13.46 0.51
C HIS A 67 -7.47 -14.32 1.14
N VAL A 68 -6.22 -14.20 0.67
CA VAL A 68 -5.08 -14.99 1.17
C VAL A 68 -4.89 -14.83 2.68
N LEU A 69 -4.97 -13.60 3.19
CA LEU A 69 -4.74 -13.31 4.60
C LEU A 69 -5.88 -13.81 5.49
N THR A 70 -7.14 -13.69 5.05
CA THR A 70 -8.28 -14.18 5.84
C THR A 70 -8.33 -15.70 5.91
N GLU A 71 -7.84 -16.41 4.89
CA GLU A 71 -7.64 -17.86 4.96
C GLU A 71 -6.51 -18.27 5.91
N ARG A 72 -5.41 -17.51 5.93
CA ARG A 72 -4.20 -17.83 6.72
C ARG A 72 -4.26 -17.35 8.17
N ILE A 73 -5.07 -16.34 8.47
CA ILE A 73 -5.15 -15.70 9.78
C ILE A 73 -6.59 -15.81 10.31
N PRO A 74 -6.89 -16.86 11.11
CA PRO A 74 -8.22 -17.01 11.70
C PRO A 74 -8.64 -15.79 12.50
N GLY A 75 -9.85 -15.30 12.23
CA GLY A 75 -10.42 -14.12 12.89
C GLY A 75 -9.89 -12.78 12.37
N LEU A 76 -9.04 -12.75 11.33
CA LEU A 76 -8.70 -11.49 10.66
C LEU A 76 -9.96 -10.92 10.01
N ARG A 77 -10.29 -9.68 10.37
CA ARG A 77 -11.38 -8.94 9.76
C ARG A 77 -10.81 -7.94 8.75
N THR A 78 -11.51 -7.77 7.64
CA THR A 78 -11.13 -6.82 6.59
C THR A 78 -12.34 -5.95 6.25
N HIS A 79 -12.11 -4.73 5.76
CA HIS A 79 -13.22 -3.92 5.25
C HIS A 79 -13.75 -4.42 3.90
N PHE A 80 -13.06 -5.33 3.22
CA PHE A 80 -13.37 -5.76 1.86
C PHE A 80 -14.67 -6.58 1.84
N ILE A 81 -15.59 -6.21 0.95
CA ILE A 81 -16.87 -6.90 0.77
C ILE A 81 -16.91 -7.60 -0.58
N SER A 82 -16.70 -6.85 -1.68
CA SER A 82 -16.74 -7.40 -3.04
C SER A 82 -16.03 -6.50 -4.05
N LEU A 83 -15.72 -7.07 -5.22
CA LEU A 83 -15.34 -6.35 -6.45
C LEU A 83 -16.54 -6.04 -7.35
N ASP A 84 -17.74 -6.50 -6.99
CA ASP A 84 -18.93 -6.30 -7.79
C ASP A 84 -19.26 -4.80 -7.97
N ILE A 85 -19.82 -4.47 -9.13
CA ILE A 85 -20.36 -3.14 -9.39
C ILE A 85 -21.62 -2.96 -8.53
N PRO A 86 -21.67 -1.96 -7.64
CA PRO A 86 -22.83 -1.77 -6.77
C PRO A 86 -24.07 -1.33 -7.57
N GLU A 87 -25.25 -1.59 -7.01
CA GLU A 87 -26.51 -1.13 -7.57
C GLU A 87 -26.55 0.41 -7.68
N GLY A 88 -27.23 0.91 -8.72
CA GLY A 88 -27.35 2.34 -8.98
C GLY A 88 -26.24 2.94 -9.86
N VAL A 89 -25.20 2.17 -10.20
CA VAL A 89 -24.17 2.58 -11.17
C VAL A 89 -24.69 2.40 -12.61
N THR A 90 -24.58 3.45 -13.42
CA THR A 90 -24.92 3.39 -14.86
C THR A 90 -23.93 2.52 -15.65
N PRO A 91 -24.29 1.99 -16.83
CA PRO A 91 -23.37 1.20 -17.64
C PRO A 91 -22.06 1.93 -18.00
N GLU A 92 -22.10 3.25 -18.20
CA GLU A 92 -20.95 4.09 -18.50
C GLU A 92 -20.02 4.24 -17.30
N GLU A 93 -20.59 4.48 -16.12
CA GLU A 93 -19.83 4.53 -14.86
C GLU A 93 -19.23 3.16 -14.54
N ALA A 94 -19.99 2.08 -14.76
CA ALA A 94 -19.53 0.70 -14.54
C ALA A 94 -18.28 0.40 -15.37
N LYS A 95 -18.25 0.79 -16.65
CA LYS A 95 -17.05 0.68 -17.51
C LYS A 95 -15.84 1.44 -16.96
N THR A 96 -16.09 2.57 -16.29
CA THR A 96 -15.03 3.42 -15.73
C THR A 96 -14.39 2.76 -14.51
N ILE A 97 -15.20 2.17 -13.63
CA ILE A 97 -14.74 1.65 -12.32
C ILE A 97 -14.46 0.14 -12.31
N LYS A 98 -14.87 -0.60 -13.34
CA LYS A 98 -14.61 -2.04 -13.45
C LYS A 98 -13.13 -2.35 -13.23
N ASP A 99 -12.88 -3.36 -12.40
CA ASP A 99 -11.58 -3.88 -11.97
C ASP A 99 -10.73 -2.93 -11.11
N ARG A 100 -11.13 -1.67 -10.96
CA ARG A 100 -10.40 -0.65 -10.16
C ARG A 100 -11.16 -0.18 -8.94
N SER A 101 -12.34 -0.73 -8.67
CA SER A 101 -13.13 -0.44 -7.48
C SER A 101 -13.39 -1.65 -6.62
N MET A 102 -13.55 -1.44 -5.32
CA MET A 102 -14.06 -2.42 -4.37
C MET A 102 -15.12 -1.79 -3.47
N VAL A 103 -16.14 -2.57 -3.13
CA VAL A 103 -17.11 -2.23 -2.08
C VAL A 103 -16.50 -2.60 -0.73
N VAL A 104 -16.50 -1.65 0.20
CA VAL A 104 -15.88 -1.80 1.51
C VAL A 104 -16.77 -1.31 2.64
N LYS A 105 -16.58 -1.84 3.84
CA LYS A 105 -17.24 -1.36 5.06
C LYS A 105 -16.81 0.08 5.38
N LYS A 106 -17.78 0.92 5.74
CA LYS A 106 -17.53 2.23 6.35
C LYS A 106 -17.18 2.05 7.82
N LEU A 107 -15.95 2.38 8.20
CA LEU A 107 -15.41 2.17 9.54
C LEU A 107 -14.65 3.41 10.03
N SER A 108 -14.36 3.48 11.33
CA SER A 108 -13.56 4.57 11.91
C SER A 108 -12.07 4.23 11.84
N VAL A 109 -11.35 4.88 10.92
CA VAL A 109 -9.90 4.68 10.72
C VAL A 109 -9.13 5.07 11.98
N ILE A 110 -8.19 4.22 12.39
CA ILE A 110 -7.22 4.48 13.45
C ILE A 110 -6.11 5.34 12.86
N LYS A 111 -5.84 6.51 13.46
CA LYS A 111 -4.90 7.51 12.94
C LYS A 111 -3.43 7.13 13.19
N ILE A 112 -3.00 6.02 12.61
CA ILE A 112 -1.62 5.55 12.67
C ILE A 112 -1.26 4.83 11.38
N GLU A 113 -0.07 5.10 10.87
CA GLU A 113 0.49 4.33 9.76
C GLU A 113 1.26 3.14 10.32
N SER A 114 0.71 1.95 10.13
CA SER A 114 1.22 0.73 10.75
C SER A 114 2.24 0.05 9.83
N ILE A 115 3.48 0.51 9.87
CA ILE A 115 4.56 0.01 9.01
C ILE A 115 5.25 -1.17 9.67
N VAL A 116 5.50 -2.24 8.91
CA VAL A 116 6.33 -3.38 9.32
C VAL A 116 7.49 -3.54 8.35
N ARG A 117 8.69 -3.77 8.89
CA ARG A 117 9.94 -3.92 8.13
C ARG A 117 10.59 -5.25 8.46
N GLY A 118 10.83 -6.10 7.46
CA GLY A 118 11.70 -7.27 7.62
C GLY A 118 13.11 -7.04 7.12
N TYR A 119 13.37 -5.92 6.43
CA TYR A 119 14.68 -5.58 5.90
C TYR A 119 15.03 -4.12 6.18
N LEU A 120 16.31 -3.85 6.42
CA LEU A 120 16.84 -2.53 6.72
C LEU A 120 17.03 -1.71 5.43
N THR A 121 16.07 -0.85 5.10
CA THR A 121 16.12 -0.01 3.89
C THR A 121 15.42 1.34 4.11
N GLY A 122 15.50 2.23 3.13
CA GLY A 122 14.73 3.48 3.12
C GLY A 122 15.02 4.39 4.33
N SER A 123 13.97 4.90 4.97
CA SER A 123 14.09 5.77 6.14
C SER A 123 14.73 5.06 7.34
N ALA A 124 14.49 3.75 7.52
CA ALA A 124 15.10 2.96 8.60
C ALA A 124 16.62 2.89 8.45
N PHE A 125 17.12 2.65 7.23
CA PHE A 125 18.57 2.61 6.99
C PHE A 125 19.23 3.98 7.16
N LYS A 126 18.54 5.06 6.78
CA LYS A 126 19.03 6.44 7.01
C LYS A 126 19.19 6.76 8.49
N GLU A 127 18.21 6.41 9.31
CA GLU A 127 18.31 6.59 10.78
C GLU A 127 19.42 5.70 11.35
N TYR A 128 19.47 4.43 10.94
CA TYR A 128 20.48 3.49 11.42
C TYR A 128 21.91 3.97 11.15
N LYS A 129 22.20 4.52 9.96
CA LYS A 129 23.51 5.12 9.65
C LYS A 129 23.89 6.29 10.58
N GLN A 130 22.90 7.04 11.06
CA GLN A 130 23.13 8.22 11.88
C GLN A 130 23.19 7.89 13.38
N LYS A 131 22.35 6.96 13.84
CA LYS A 131 22.09 6.74 15.28
C LYS A 131 22.24 5.28 15.73
N GLY A 132 22.37 4.33 14.81
CA GLY A 132 22.36 2.90 15.12
C GLY A 132 20.97 2.37 15.52
N THR A 133 19.90 3.13 15.25
CA THR A 133 18.52 2.81 15.63
C THR A 133 17.58 2.78 14.43
N VAL A 134 16.41 2.17 14.63
CA VAL A 134 15.27 2.23 13.70
C VAL A 134 14.04 2.64 14.49
N HIS A 135 13.49 3.84 14.26
CA HIS A 135 12.45 4.45 15.08
C HIS A 135 12.82 4.47 16.57
N GLY A 136 14.10 4.72 16.89
CA GLY A 136 14.64 4.66 18.24
C GLY A 136 14.88 3.25 18.81
N ILE A 137 14.44 2.20 18.12
CA ILE A 137 14.70 0.80 18.49
C ILE A 137 16.17 0.50 18.25
N THR A 138 16.87 -0.01 19.27
CA THR A 138 18.25 -0.50 19.08
C THR A 138 18.22 -1.78 18.25
N VAL A 139 18.98 -1.80 17.16
CA VAL A 139 19.16 -2.97 16.30
C VAL A 139 20.62 -3.42 16.33
N GLU A 140 20.92 -4.53 15.65
CA GLU A 140 22.27 -5.11 15.69
C GLU A 140 23.31 -4.16 15.10
N PRO A 141 24.52 -4.06 15.69
CA PRO A 141 25.58 -3.25 15.11
C PRO A 141 26.11 -3.88 13.82
N GLY A 142 26.65 -3.05 12.94
CA GLY A 142 27.26 -3.49 11.68
C GLY A 142 26.28 -3.95 10.59
N MET A 143 24.97 -3.76 10.76
CA MET A 143 24.00 -4.05 9.72
C MET A 143 24.23 -3.24 8.43
N GLU A 144 24.01 -3.88 7.29
CA GLU A 144 24.18 -3.30 5.96
C GLU A 144 22.84 -2.92 5.30
N GLU A 145 22.91 -2.18 4.19
CA GLU A 145 21.72 -1.85 3.39
C GLU A 145 21.01 -3.12 2.91
N ALA A 146 19.68 -3.11 2.95
CA ALA A 146 18.83 -4.24 2.57
C ALA A 146 19.08 -5.53 3.37
N GLN A 147 19.79 -5.49 4.50
CA GLN A 147 19.97 -6.65 5.36
C GLN A 147 18.66 -7.04 6.05
N LYS A 148 18.33 -8.34 6.07
CA LYS A 148 17.15 -8.89 6.76
C LYS A 148 17.32 -8.75 8.28
N PHE A 149 16.27 -8.29 8.97
CA PHE A 149 16.22 -8.33 10.43
C PHE A 149 16.00 -9.76 10.93
N LYS A 150 16.47 -10.06 12.15
CA LYS A 150 16.18 -11.35 12.81
C LYS A 150 14.68 -11.56 13.03
N GLN A 151 13.97 -10.49 13.35
CA GLN A 151 12.51 -10.45 13.46
C GLN A 151 12.01 -9.17 12.81
N PRO A 152 10.84 -9.19 12.15
CA PRO A 152 10.25 -7.98 11.60
C PRO A 152 10.02 -6.93 12.69
N LEU A 153 10.30 -5.67 12.37
CA LEU A 153 10.09 -4.54 13.26
C LEU A 153 8.78 -3.85 12.91
N TRP A 154 7.92 -3.65 13.90
CA TRP A 154 6.81 -2.71 13.77
C TRP A 154 7.33 -1.29 14.05
N THR A 155 7.23 -0.42 13.05
CA THR A 155 7.85 0.91 13.06
C THR A 155 6.82 1.97 12.67
N PRO A 156 5.87 2.30 13.56
CA PRO A 156 4.74 3.16 13.21
C PRO A 156 5.17 4.59 12.87
N SER A 157 4.29 5.30 12.16
CA SER A 157 4.34 6.75 12.02
C SER A 157 2.97 7.39 12.29
N THR A 158 2.96 8.70 12.56
CA THR A 158 1.73 9.48 12.58
C THR A 158 1.04 9.41 11.21
N LYS A 159 -0.26 9.70 11.19
CA LYS A 159 -1.03 9.90 9.97
C LYS A 159 -1.39 11.38 9.88
N ALA A 160 -0.55 12.16 9.20
CA ALA A 160 -0.71 13.60 9.16
C ALA A 160 -1.86 14.03 8.23
N ASP A 161 -2.41 15.22 8.47
CA ASP A 161 -3.43 15.79 7.59
C ASP A 161 -2.83 16.18 6.23
N ALA A 162 -3.68 16.43 5.24
CA ALA A 162 -3.23 16.73 3.88
C ALA A 162 -2.36 18.00 3.85
N GLY A 163 -1.09 17.84 3.43
CA GLY A 163 -0.10 18.92 3.35
C GLY A 163 1.01 18.82 4.40
N GLU A 164 0.87 17.93 5.37
CA GLU A 164 1.89 17.63 6.38
C GLU A 164 2.58 16.28 6.07
N HIS A 165 3.68 16.00 6.78
CA HIS A 165 4.44 14.76 6.63
C HIS A 165 4.21 13.84 7.82
N ASP A 166 4.08 12.54 7.53
CA ASP A 166 4.07 11.51 8.56
C ASP A 166 5.40 11.50 9.32
N GLU A 167 5.32 11.43 10.64
CA GLU A 167 6.49 11.39 11.52
C GLU A 167 6.68 9.99 12.09
N ASN A 168 7.89 9.45 11.97
CA ASN A 168 8.25 8.19 12.59
C ASN A 168 8.14 8.30 14.12
N ILE A 169 7.36 7.42 14.74
CA ILE A 169 7.20 7.37 16.20
C ILE A 169 7.79 6.08 16.76
N HIS A 170 8.27 6.12 18.00
CA HIS A 170 8.71 4.93 18.70
C HIS A 170 7.49 4.01 18.96
N PRO A 171 7.61 2.68 18.80
CA PRO A 171 6.51 1.74 19.05
C PRO A 171 5.83 1.89 20.41
N ASP A 172 6.62 2.16 21.46
CA ASP A 172 6.10 2.33 22.83
C ASP A 172 5.25 3.60 23.02
N ASP A 173 5.33 4.54 22.08
CA ASP A 173 4.57 5.78 22.08
C ASP A 173 3.35 5.75 21.16
N ALA A 174 3.19 4.70 20.34
CA ALA A 174 2.10 4.58 19.37
C ALA A 174 0.70 4.68 19.99
N TRP A 175 0.53 4.22 21.23
CA TRP A 175 -0.75 4.32 21.94
C TRP A 175 -1.20 5.77 22.17
N LYS A 176 -0.26 6.74 22.19
CA LYS A 176 -0.58 8.16 22.35
C LYS A 176 -1.32 8.70 21.12
N GLU A 177 -0.90 8.27 19.93
CA GLU A 177 -1.56 8.60 18.66
C GLU A 177 -2.89 7.86 18.50
N VAL A 178 -2.93 6.58 18.88
CA VAL A 178 -4.15 5.76 18.83
C VAL A 178 -5.19 6.22 19.87
N GLY A 179 -4.74 6.78 20.99
CA GLY A 179 -5.56 7.17 22.13
C GLY A 179 -5.99 6.00 23.03
N ASP A 180 -5.56 4.77 22.71
CA ASP A 180 -5.89 3.55 23.45
C ASP A 180 -4.77 2.51 23.34
N ARG A 181 -4.33 1.99 24.50
CA ARG A 181 -3.17 1.10 24.58
C ARG A 181 -3.48 -0.30 24.10
N GLU A 182 -4.65 -0.84 24.44
CA GLU A 182 -5.07 -2.17 24.00
C GLU A 182 -5.23 -2.21 22.48
N THR A 183 -5.85 -1.19 21.90
CA THR A 183 -5.96 -1.03 20.44
C THR A 183 -4.58 -0.96 19.78
N ALA A 184 -3.64 -0.18 20.32
CA ALA A 184 -2.29 -0.06 19.76
C ALA A 184 -1.52 -1.39 19.80
N ASP A 185 -1.60 -2.11 20.93
CA ASP A 185 -0.98 -3.43 21.09
C ASP A 185 -1.58 -4.44 20.09
N ARG A 186 -2.91 -4.40 19.89
CA ARG A 186 -3.58 -5.27 18.93
C ARG A 186 -3.25 -4.92 17.48
N VAL A 187 -3.13 -3.63 17.14
CA VAL A 187 -2.66 -3.18 15.82
C VAL A 187 -1.24 -3.69 15.56
N LYS A 188 -0.32 -3.57 16.54
CA LYS A 188 1.05 -4.10 16.44
C LYS A 188 1.05 -5.61 16.18
N GLU A 189 0.32 -6.38 17.00
CA GLU A 189 0.23 -7.84 16.88
C GLU A 189 -0.28 -8.26 15.49
N LEU A 190 -1.40 -7.67 15.04
CA LEU A 190 -1.97 -7.96 13.73
C LEU A 190 -1.02 -7.57 12.61
N SER A 191 -0.36 -6.42 12.69
CA SER A 191 0.56 -5.95 11.65
C SER A 191 1.74 -6.91 11.46
N LEU A 192 2.37 -7.34 12.56
CA LEU A 192 3.46 -8.31 12.52
C LEU A 192 2.99 -9.65 11.95
N LYS A 193 1.84 -10.16 12.42
CA LYS A 193 1.27 -11.43 11.94
C LYS A 193 0.91 -11.39 10.45
N ILE A 194 0.28 -10.31 9.99
CA ILE A 194 -0.06 -10.11 8.58
C ILE A 194 1.22 -10.04 7.74
N TYR A 195 2.20 -9.26 8.17
CA TYR A 195 3.49 -9.15 7.48
C TYR A 195 4.18 -10.51 7.36
N GLU A 196 4.24 -11.30 8.43
CA GLU A 196 4.91 -12.61 8.41
C GLU A 196 4.25 -13.58 7.44
N GLU A 197 2.92 -13.68 7.44
CA GLU A 197 2.20 -14.55 6.50
C GLU A 197 2.34 -14.06 5.05
N ALA A 198 2.30 -12.74 4.84
CA ALA A 198 2.52 -12.15 3.53
C ALA A 198 3.94 -12.37 3.01
N ALA A 199 4.96 -12.19 3.86
CA ALA A 199 6.36 -12.38 3.52
C ALA A 199 6.64 -13.83 3.12
N LYS A 200 6.11 -14.81 3.88
CA LYS A 200 6.21 -16.23 3.52
C LYS A 200 5.54 -16.52 2.17
N TYR A 201 4.31 -16.04 1.99
CA TYR A 201 3.56 -16.24 0.74
C TYR A 201 4.29 -15.66 -0.48
N ALA A 202 4.85 -14.46 -0.34
CA ALA A 202 5.59 -13.78 -1.39
C ALA A 202 6.92 -14.49 -1.68
N GLU A 203 7.63 -14.98 -0.65
CA GLU A 203 8.91 -15.68 -0.79
C GLU A 203 8.77 -16.98 -1.57
N GLU A 204 7.69 -17.75 -1.34
CA GLU A 204 7.32 -18.93 -2.14
C GLU A 204 7.13 -18.61 -3.64
N ARG A 205 6.88 -17.34 -3.98
CA ARG A 205 6.68 -16.84 -5.33
C ARG A 205 7.89 -16.07 -5.86
N GLY A 206 9.02 -16.10 -5.16
CA GLY A 206 10.24 -15.43 -5.58
C GLY A 206 10.26 -13.93 -5.32
N ILE A 207 9.44 -13.43 -4.38
CA ILE A 207 9.39 -12.02 -3.97
C ILE A 207 9.80 -11.90 -2.50
N LEU A 208 10.74 -11.01 -2.20
CA LEU A 208 11.03 -10.57 -0.84
C LEU A 208 10.21 -9.32 -0.52
N LEU A 209 9.39 -9.41 0.53
CA LEU A 209 8.65 -8.27 1.06
C LEU A 209 9.56 -7.50 2.03
N ALA A 210 10.16 -6.39 1.58
CA ALA A 210 11.12 -5.64 2.38
C ALA A 210 10.45 -4.91 3.56
N ASP A 211 9.41 -4.16 3.25
CA ASP A 211 8.53 -3.49 4.20
C ASP A 211 7.14 -3.22 3.59
N THR A 212 6.17 -2.94 4.44
CA THR A 212 4.81 -2.57 4.03
C THR A 212 4.15 -1.66 5.05
N LYS A 213 3.18 -0.87 4.60
CA LYS A 213 2.31 -0.04 5.43
C LYS A 213 0.90 -0.64 5.45
N PHE A 214 0.33 -0.79 6.64
CA PHE A 214 -1.08 -1.15 6.82
C PHE A 214 -1.85 0.00 7.45
N GLU A 215 -3.14 0.08 7.15
CA GLU A 215 -4.09 0.88 7.90
C GLU A 215 -5.11 -0.03 8.57
N PHE A 216 -5.58 0.41 9.73
CA PHE A 216 -6.60 -0.30 10.49
C PHE A 216 -7.75 0.63 10.82
N ALA A 217 -8.93 0.05 10.98
CA ALA A 217 -10.12 0.75 11.45
C ALA A 217 -10.80 -0.05 12.56
N LYS A 218 -11.62 0.64 13.35
CA LYS A 218 -12.48 0.03 14.37
C LYS A 218 -13.95 0.21 14.03
N ASP A 219 -14.76 -0.78 14.38
CA ASP A 219 -16.22 -0.63 14.42
C ASP A 219 -16.70 -0.12 15.79
N GLY A 220 -18.01 0.04 15.95
CA GLY A 220 -18.64 0.51 17.20
C GLY A 220 -18.51 -0.46 18.37
N GLU A 221 -18.12 -1.71 18.12
CA GLU A 221 -17.89 -2.73 19.16
C GLU A 221 -16.41 -2.85 19.55
N GLY A 222 -15.53 -2.07 18.91
CA GLY A 222 -14.08 -2.11 19.13
C GLY A 222 -13.35 -3.20 18.34
N ASN A 223 -14.01 -3.89 17.40
CA ASN A 223 -13.34 -4.86 16.55
C ASN A 223 -12.42 -4.15 15.56
N ILE A 224 -11.18 -4.63 15.43
CA ILE A 224 -10.19 -4.09 14.50
C ILE A 224 -10.29 -4.79 13.14
N TYR A 225 -10.24 -3.99 12.07
CA TYR A 225 -10.29 -4.39 10.67
C TYR A 225 -9.04 -3.92 9.94
N LEU A 226 -8.48 -4.78 9.09
CA LEU A 226 -7.52 -4.39 8.07
C LEU A 226 -8.25 -3.63 6.95
N VAL A 227 -7.79 -2.42 6.64
CA VAL A 227 -8.45 -1.52 5.69
C VAL A 227 -7.46 -0.94 4.68
N ASP A 228 -7.95 -0.03 3.84
CA ASP A 228 -7.19 0.63 2.77
C ASP A 228 -6.74 -0.37 1.68
N GLU A 229 -5.63 -0.12 1.01
CA GLU A 229 -5.01 -1.11 0.12
C GLU A 229 -4.03 -1.97 0.91
N VAL A 230 -3.85 -3.22 0.49
CA VAL A 230 -3.04 -4.18 1.22
C VAL A 230 -2.02 -4.80 0.30
N LEU A 231 -0.74 -4.66 0.70
CA LEU A 231 0.39 -5.36 0.10
C LEU A 231 0.52 -5.15 -1.41
N THR A 232 0.40 -3.89 -1.83
CA THR A 232 0.54 -3.50 -3.23
C THR A 232 1.93 -2.91 -3.48
N PRO A 233 2.37 -2.78 -4.74
CA PRO A 233 3.58 -2.02 -5.07
C PRO A 233 3.55 -0.54 -4.66
N ASP A 234 2.38 0.02 -4.30
CA ASP A 234 2.26 1.39 -3.79
C ASP A 234 2.48 1.45 -2.26
N SER A 235 2.04 0.42 -1.53
CA SER A 235 2.11 0.34 -0.06
C SER A 235 3.26 -0.52 0.48
N SER A 236 3.96 -1.25 -0.38
CA SER A 236 5.03 -2.16 -0.03
C SER A 236 6.26 -2.01 -0.93
N ARG A 237 7.42 -2.39 -0.39
CA ARG A 237 8.64 -2.63 -1.16
C ARG A 237 8.78 -4.10 -1.46
N PHE A 238 8.65 -4.47 -2.74
CA PHE A 238 8.81 -5.83 -3.21
C PHE A 238 10.08 -5.96 -4.02
N TRP A 239 10.96 -6.87 -3.63
CA TRP A 239 12.20 -7.17 -4.34
C TRP A 239 12.13 -8.56 -4.98
N PRO A 240 12.65 -8.76 -6.20
CA PRO A 240 12.88 -10.11 -6.69
C PRO A 240 13.88 -10.82 -5.76
N ALA A 241 13.55 -12.03 -5.34
CA ALA A 241 14.49 -12.86 -4.57
C ALA A 241 15.73 -13.20 -5.42
N ALA A 242 15.53 -13.36 -6.73
CA ALA A 242 16.62 -13.49 -7.69
C ALA A 242 17.42 -12.18 -7.74
N GLY A 243 18.72 -12.25 -7.41
CA GLY A 243 19.61 -11.10 -7.41
C GLY A 243 19.62 -10.29 -6.10
N TYR A 244 18.83 -10.68 -5.09
CA TYR A 244 18.91 -10.07 -3.77
C TYR A 244 20.31 -10.24 -3.17
N MET A 245 20.90 -9.13 -2.69
CA MET A 245 22.18 -9.14 -2.01
C MET A 245 22.27 -7.98 -1.02
N PRO A 246 22.46 -8.23 0.29
CA PRO A 246 22.75 -7.17 1.26
C PRO A 246 23.95 -6.30 0.87
N GLY A 247 23.99 -5.07 1.38
CA GLY A 247 25.08 -4.12 1.15
C GLY A 247 24.92 -3.26 -0.11
N ARG A 248 23.80 -3.35 -0.82
CA ARG A 248 23.51 -2.51 -2.00
C ARG A 248 22.03 -2.17 -2.15
N ASP A 249 21.73 -1.29 -3.11
CA ASP A 249 20.38 -1.08 -3.61
C ASP A 249 19.84 -2.36 -4.28
N GLN A 250 18.54 -2.60 -4.11
CA GLN A 250 17.83 -3.74 -4.69
C GLN A 250 17.01 -3.31 -5.90
N ASP A 251 16.87 -4.22 -6.86
CA ASP A 251 15.80 -4.12 -7.85
C ASP A 251 14.45 -4.16 -7.13
N SER A 252 13.45 -3.48 -7.68
CA SER A 252 12.13 -3.42 -7.07
C SER A 252 11.01 -3.51 -8.08
N PHE A 253 9.91 -4.14 -7.69
CA PHE A 253 8.65 -4.12 -8.42
C PHE A 253 7.79 -2.88 -8.11
N ASP A 254 8.25 -2.01 -7.22
CA ASP A 254 7.55 -0.80 -6.79
C ASP A 254 7.93 0.45 -7.61
N LYS A 255 7.56 1.62 -7.10
CA LYS A 255 7.86 2.96 -7.63
C LYS A 255 9.36 3.32 -7.71
N GLN A 256 10.28 2.37 -7.52
CA GLN A 256 11.71 2.66 -7.47
C GLN A 256 12.26 3.24 -8.78
N PHE A 257 11.73 2.85 -9.95
CA PHE A 257 12.12 3.46 -11.24
C PHE A 257 11.82 4.96 -11.29
N ILE A 258 10.61 5.33 -10.85
CA ILE A 258 10.18 6.73 -10.73
C ILE A 258 11.08 7.48 -9.74
N ARG A 259 11.32 6.89 -8.55
CA ARG A 259 12.16 7.49 -7.51
C ARG A 259 13.61 7.73 -7.98
N ASN A 260 14.20 6.74 -8.62
CA ASN A 260 15.56 6.81 -9.16
C ASN A 260 15.66 7.87 -10.24
N TRP A 261 14.70 7.90 -11.18
CA TRP A 261 14.65 8.91 -12.24
C TRP A 261 14.49 10.33 -11.67
N LEU A 262 13.50 10.56 -10.78
CA LEU A 262 13.29 11.87 -10.15
C LEU A 262 14.53 12.35 -9.37
N THR A 263 15.23 11.44 -8.70
CA THR A 263 16.45 11.78 -7.95
C THR A 263 17.58 12.15 -8.89
N LYS A 264 17.79 11.36 -9.95
CA LYS A 264 18.81 11.60 -10.97
C LYS A 264 18.62 12.93 -11.68
N GLU A 265 17.38 13.29 -12.00
CA GLU A 265 17.04 14.54 -12.69
C GLU A 265 16.92 15.76 -11.75
N GLY A 266 17.12 15.59 -10.43
CA GLY A 266 16.99 16.68 -9.46
C GLY A 266 15.55 17.20 -9.31
N LEU A 267 14.56 16.34 -9.57
CA LEU A 267 13.12 16.65 -9.53
C LEU A 267 12.42 16.04 -8.29
N LYS A 268 13.19 15.56 -7.32
CA LYS A 268 12.68 14.98 -6.08
C LYS A 268 11.68 15.92 -5.38
N GLY A 269 10.45 15.45 -5.17
CA GLY A 269 9.40 16.19 -4.46
C GLY A 269 8.75 17.32 -5.26
N LYS A 270 9.08 17.50 -6.54
CA LYS A 270 8.42 18.51 -7.39
C LYS A 270 7.05 18.02 -7.86
N GLU A 271 6.05 18.88 -7.74
CA GLU A 271 4.69 18.62 -8.23
C GLU A 271 4.59 18.71 -9.76
N GLY A 272 3.66 17.95 -10.35
CA GLY A 272 3.33 18.07 -11.77
C GLY A 272 4.45 17.68 -12.72
N VAL A 273 5.45 16.93 -12.25
CA VAL A 273 6.51 16.38 -13.09
C VAL A 273 5.92 15.37 -14.07
N GLU A 274 6.29 15.50 -15.34
CA GLU A 274 5.93 14.57 -16.40
C GLU A 274 7.04 13.52 -16.57
N LEU A 275 6.67 12.25 -16.42
CA LEU A 275 7.58 11.12 -16.61
C LEU A 275 7.78 10.83 -18.11
N PRO A 276 9.02 10.53 -18.54
CA PRO A 276 9.28 9.95 -19.84
C PRO A 276 8.50 8.64 -20.06
N GLN A 277 8.11 8.39 -21.31
CA GLN A 277 7.25 7.25 -21.66
C GLN A 277 7.88 5.89 -21.32
N ASP A 278 9.20 5.76 -21.42
CA ASP A 278 9.95 4.57 -21.04
C ASP A 278 9.89 4.30 -19.53
N ILE A 279 9.92 5.35 -18.69
CA ILE A 279 9.74 5.23 -17.24
C ILE A 279 8.30 4.82 -16.90
N VAL A 280 7.30 5.39 -17.59
CA VAL A 280 5.90 5.00 -17.44
C VAL A 280 5.70 3.53 -17.79
N GLN A 281 6.22 3.09 -18.94
CA GLN A 281 6.08 1.71 -19.40
C GLN A 281 6.80 0.74 -18.47
N ALA A 282 8.05 1.03 -18.10
CA ALA A 282 8.82 0.19 -17.18
C ALA A 282 8.12 0.03 -15.82
N THR A 283 7.51 1.11 -15.31
CA THR A 283 6.73 1.05 -14.06
C THR A 283 5.48 0.18 -14.23
N ALA A 284 4.73 0.35 -15.32
CA ALA A 284 3.54 -0.45 -15.59
C ALA A 284 3.88 -1.94 -15.74
N ASP A 285 4.98 -2.28 -16.41
CA ASP A 285 5.43 -3.65 -16.61
C ASP A 285 5.82 -4.31 -15.28
N ARG A 286 6.48 -3.57 -14.38
CA ARG A 286 6.80 -4.05 -13.03
C ARG A 286 5.57 -4.31 -12.19
N TYR A 287 4.54 -3.48 -12.32
CA TYR A 287 3.27 -3.69 -11.62
C TYR A 287 2.56 -4.95 -12.15
N ARG A 288 2.57 -5.20 -13.46
CA ARG A 288 2.03 -6.44 -14.05
C ARG A 288 2.85 -7.66 -13.64
N GLU A 289 4.17 -7.54 -13.55
CA GLU A 289 5.05 -8.61 -13.09
C GLU A 289 4.78 -8.97 -11.62
N ALA A 290 4.68 -7.97 -10.74
CA ALA A 290 4.27 -8.18 -9.35
C ALA A 290 2.89 -8.85 -9.26
N PHE A 291 1.91 -8.38 -10.04
CA PHE A 291 0.59 -9.00 -10.12
C PHE A 291 0.67 -10.48 -10.50
N LEU A 292 1.41 -10.79 -11.55
CA LEU A 292 1.58 -12.16 -12.03
C LEU A 292 2.23 -13.05 -10.97
N MET A 293 3.32 -12.60 -10.37
CA MET A 293 4.05 -13.38 -9.37
C MET A 293 3.21 -13.61 -8.11
N LEU A 294 2.52 -12.58 -7.62
CA LEU A 294 1.70 -12.67 -6.41
C LEU A 294 0.43 -13.51 -6.61
N THR A 295 -0.26 -13.33 -7.74
CA THR A 295 -1.58 -13.95 -7.96
C THR A 295 -1.52 -15.25 -8.76
N GLY A 296 -0.42 -15.50 -9.48
CA GLY A 296 -0.30 -16.59 -10.45
C GLY A 296 -1.11 -16.38 -11.74
N LYS A 297 -1.71 -15.21 -11.94
CA LYS A 297 -2.56 -14.89 -13.11
C LYS A 297 -1.95 -13.78 -13.94
N LYS A 298 -2.07 -13.86 -15.27
CA LYS A 298 -1.77 -12.70 -16.12
C LYS A 298 -2.82 -11.62 -15.89
N PHE A 299 -2.40 -10.37 -15.87
CA PHE A 299 -3.30 -9.24 -15.63
C PHE A 299 -4.40 -9.16 -16.70
N GLU A 300 -4.04 -9.39 -17.96
CA GLU A 300 -4.94 -9.33 -19.10
C GLU A 300 -6.07 -10.37 -18.98
N ASP A 301 -5.75 -11.56 -18.47
CA ASP A 301 -6.73 -12.63 -18.24
C ASP A 301 -7.68 -12.31 -17.08
N ALA A 302 -7.21 -11.53 -16.10
CA ALA A 302 -8.00 -11.14 -14.93
C ALA A 302 -9.02 -10.04 -15.24
N VAL A 303 -8.70 -9.11 -16.14
CA VAL A 303 -9.59 -7.99 -16.53
C VAL A 303 -10.46 -8.27 -17.76
N SER A 304 -10.20 -9.38 -18.46
CA SER A 304 -11.01 -9.81 -19.61
C SER A 304 -12.26 -10.62 -19.23
N GLN A 305 -12.43 -10.90 -17.94
CA GLN A 305 -13.60 -11.58 -17.35
C GLN A 305 -14.66 -10.54 -16.97
#